data_AF-A0AAE2CKQ4-F1
#
_entry.id   AF-A0AAE2CKQ4-F1
#
_cell.length_a   1.000
_cell.length_b   1.000
_cell.length_c   1.000
_cell.angle_alpha   90.00
_cell.angle_beta   90.00
_cell.angle_gamma   90.00
#
_symmetry.space_group_name_H-M   'P 1'
#
loop_
_entity.id
_entity.type
_entity.pdbx_description
1 polymer ?
#
loop_
_entity_poly.entity_id
_entity_poly.type
_entity_poly.pdbx_seq_one_letter_code
_entity_poly.pdbx_strand_id
1 'polypeptide(L)'
;MCLPSTSSGNGVIFFGDESYNLFPPTKFDASSLFSYTTLLKNPKSADYFIGIKAFSISGNSIAQSPYEGIKLSTIVSYTTLRTDIYQLFLKFFKKAMKGIPRTKKVSPFSTCFSASAIGFSRVGLHVPQIDLEFANGKNWTIYGANSMKQVRGDSACLAFLDGRKTPEHSIVIGSFQM
;
A
#
# COMPACT_ATOMS: atom_id res chain seq x y z
N MET A 1 0.87 15.20 4.53
CA MET A 1 -0.07 15.12 3.38
C MET A 1 -1.13 14.08 3.68
N CYS A 2 -2.38 14.31 3.25
CA CYS A 2 -3.50 13.37 3.38
C CYS A 2 -4.26 13.34 2.06
N LEU A 3 -4.09 12.26 1.29
CA LEU A 3 -4.70 12.11 -0.04
C LEU A 3 -6.16 11.65 0.09
N PRO A 4 -7.08 12.12 -0.77
CA PRO A 4 -8.46 11.66 -0.73
C PRO A 4 -8.59 10.30 -1.39
N SER A 5 -9.49 9.46 -0.86
CA SER A 5 -9.79 8.12 -1.41
C SER A 5 -10.67 8.15 -2.66
N THR A 6 -11.27 9.30 -2.98
CA THR A 6 -12.20 9.50 -4.11
C THR A 6 -11.83 10.75 -4.90
N SER A 7 -12.16 10.76 -6.19
CA SER A 7 -11.92 11.91 -7.07
C SER A 7 -12.80 13.12 -6.77
N SER A 8 -13.91 12.92 -6.05
CA SER A 8 -14.83 13.97 -5.63
C SER A 8 -14.47 14.57 -4.26
N GLY A 9 -13.60 13.91 -3.50
CA GLY A 9 -13.15 14.39 -2.20
C GLY A 9 -11.90 15.26 -2.32
N ASN A 10 -11.79 16.26 -1.45
CA ASN A 10 -10.57 17.06 -1.33
C ASN A 10 -9.66 16.44 -0.26
N GLY A 11 -8.37 16.29 -0.59
CA GLY A 11 -7.33 16.03 0.40
C GLY A 11 -6.71 17.33 0.92
N VAL A 12 -5.63 17.20 1.69
CA VAL A 12 -4.92 18.35 2.26
C VAL A 12 -3.41 18.10 2.36
N ILE A 13 -2.64 19.16 2.15
CA ILE A 13 -1.21 19.21 2.44
C ILE A 13 -0.99 20.38 3.40
N PHE A 14 -0.36 20.09 4.54
CA PHE A 14 0.05 21.07 5.52
C PHE A 14 1.54 21.38 5.30
N PHE A 15 1.92 22.65 5.37
CA PHE A 15 3.31 23.11 5.28
C PHE A 15 3.68 23.80 6.60
N GLY A 16 4.78 23.37 7.22
CA GLY A 16 5.20 23.85 8.54
C GLY A 16 4.69 22.99 9.70
N ASP A 17 4.94 23.46 10.92
CA ASP A 17 4.62 22.76 12.17
C ASP A 17 3.25 23.20 12.71
N GLU A 18 2.21 23.00 11.90
CA GLU A 18 0.82 23.29 12.27
C GLU A 18 0.10 22.07 12.85
N SER A 19 -0.98 22.31 13.60
CA SER A 19 -1.82 21.23 14.14
C SER A 19 -2.57 20.46 13.05
N TYR A 20 -2.53 19.13 13.09
CA TYR A 20 -3.17 18.26 12.11
C TYR A 20 -4.64 17.99 12.48
N ASN A 21 -5.49 19.01 12.31
CA ASN A 21 -6.92 18.91 12.57
C ASN A 21 -7.63 18.27 11.37
N LEU A 22 -7.96 16.99 11.49
CA LEU A 22 -8.70 16.23 10.46
C LEU A 22 -10.19 16.20 10.78
N PHE A 23 -11.02 16.08 9.74
CA PHE A 23 -12.46 15.86 9.89
C PHE A 23 -12.79 14.36 9.82
N PRO A 24 -13.68 13.83 10.68
CA PRO A 24 -14.42 14.51 11.75
C PRO A 24 -13.50 14.96 12.91
N PRO A 25 -13.85 16.04 13.64
CA PRO A 25 -12.97 16.60 14.67
C PRO A 25 -12.61 15.57 15.74
N THR A 26 -11.31 15.41 15.99
CA THR A 26 -10.77 14.56 17.05
C THR A 26 -10.44 15.38 18.30
N LYS A 27 -10.44 14.74 19.47
CA LYS A 27 -9.98 15.37 20.73
C LYS A 27 -8.45 15.48 20.84
N PHE A 28 -7.74 15.04 19.81
CA PHE A 28 -6.28 14.97 19.75
C PHE A 28 -5.79 15.42 18.38
N ASP A 29 -4.56 15.90 18.32
CA ASP A 29 -3.87 16.20 17.07
C ASP A 29 -3.40 14.90 16.40
N ALA A 30 -3.69 14.71 15.12
CA ALA A 30 -3.34 13.48 14.41
C ALA A 30 -1.83 13.16 14.45
N SER A 31 -0.96 14.16 14.58
CA SER A 31 0.49 13.98 14.72
C SER A 31 0.90 13.17 15.94
N SER A 32 0.08 13.16 17.00
CA SER A 32 0.32 12.32 18.18
C SER A 32 0.27 10.81 17.90
N LEU A 33 -0.31 10.41 16.76
CA LEU A 33 -0.40 9.01 16.33
C LEU A 33 0.68 8.63 15.30
N PHE A 34 1.51 9.59 14.87
CA PHE A 34 2.46 9.33 13.79
C PHE A 34 3.54 8.35 14.22
N SER A 35 3.89 7.46 13.27
CA SER A 35 5.07 6.62 13.36
C SER A 35 6.09 7.10 12.35
N TYR A 36 7.36 7.13 12.76
CA TYR A 36 8.45 7.68 11.98
C TYR A 36 9.39 6.60 11.50
N THR A 37 10.00 6.83 10.33
CA THR A 37 11.08 6.03 9.77
C THR A 37 12.11 6.96 9.13
N THR A 38 13.31 6.46 8.89
CA THR A 38 14.38 7.25 8.26
C THR A 38 14.06 7.49 6.79
N LEU A 39 14.00 8.77 6.40
CA LEU A 39 14.00 9.16 5.00
C LEU A 39 15.41 8.99 4.42
N LEU A 40 15.54 8.15 3.40
CA LEU A 40 16.80 7.89 2.72
C LEU A 40 17.05 8.96 1.65
N LYS A 41 18.24 9.57 1.67
CA LYS A 41 18.64 10.57 0.68
C LYS A 41 19.28 9.90 -0.53
N ASN A 42 18.92 10.35 -1.72
CA ASN A 42 19.62 10.00 -2.96
C ASN A 42 20.27 11.27 -3.54
N PRO A 43 21.60 11.35 -3.63
CA PRO A 43 22.27 12.56 -4.15
C PRO A 43 21.92 12.87 -5.62
N LYS A 44 21.36 11.92 -6.36
CA LYS A 44 21.00 12.04 -7.78
C LYS A 44 19.50 12.28 -8.01
N SER A 45 18.67 12.28 -6.96
CA SER A 45 17.22 12.46 -7.10
C SER A 45 16.63 13.27 -5.94
N ALA A 46 15.67 14.14 -6.26
CA ALA A 46 14.87 14.87 -5.27
C ALA A 46 13.66 14.06 -4.75
N ASP A 47 13.51 12.81 -5.19
CA ASP A 47 12.45 11.92 -4.73
C ASP A 47 12.63 11.48 -3.27
N TYR A 48 11.53 10.99 -2.68
CA TYR A 48 11.48 10.49 -1.31
C TYR A 48 11.65 8.98 -1.28
N PHE A 49 12.60 8.50 -0.48
CA PHE A 49 12.92 7.08 -0.35
C PHE A 49 12.86 6.61 1.09
N ILE A 50 12.41 5.37 1.30
CA ILE A 50 12.43 4.68 2.59
C ILE A 50 13.08 3.31 2.46
N GLY A 51 13.40 2.70 3.59
CA GLY A 51 13.90 1.33 3.67
C GLY A 51 13.06 0.48 4.61
N ILE A 52 12.85 -0.79 4.27
CA ILE A 52 12.14 -1.78 5.10
C ILE A 52 13.04 -3.00 5.30
N LYS A 53 12.94 -3.68 6.45
CA LYS A 53 13.65 -4.94 6.70
C LYS A 53 12.99 -6.13 6.03
N ALA A 54 11.67 -6.08 5.88
CA ALA A 54 10.87 -7.19 5.41
C ALA A 54 9.51 -6.71 4.93
N PHE A 55 8.91 -7.58 4.11
CA PHE A 55 7.55 -7.47 3.62
C PHE A 55 6.79 -8.69 4.13
N SER A 56 5.63 -8.53 4.77
CA SER A 56 4.83 -9.67 5.24
C SER A 56 3.35 -9.59 4.84
N ILE A 57 2.74 -10.76 4.70
CA ILE A 57 1.30 -10.91 4.40
C ILE A 57 0.68 -11.83 5.45
N SER A 58 -0.31 -11.34 6.17
CA SER A 58 -0.92 -12.04 7.32
C SER A 58 0.14 -12.56 8.30
N GLY A 59 1.15 -11.73 8.62
CA GLY A 59 2.27 -12.08 9.50
C GLY A 59 3.32 -13.03 8.90
N ASN A 60 3.15 -13.49 7.65
CA ASN A 60 4.15 -14.35 6.99
C ASN A 60 5.11 -13.50 6.17
N SER A 61 6.39 -13.47 6.56
CA SER A 61 7.43 -12.78 5.81
C SER A 61 7.64 -13.41 4.42
N ILE A 62 7.63 -12.56 3.40
CA ILE A 62 7.70 -12.93 1.98
C ILE A 62 9.15 -12.94 1.51
N ALA A 63 9.95 -12.01 2.02
CA ALA A 63 11.35 -11.90 1.74
C ALA A 63 12.05 -11.25 2.94
N GLN A 64 12.97 -12.00 3.55
CA GLN A 64 13.88 -11.48 4.57
C GLN A 64 15.09 -10.86 3.87
N SER A 65 14.87 -9.78 3.15
CA SER A 65 15.94 -8.96 2.58
C SER A 65 15.61 -7.50 2.84
N PRO A 66 16.55 -6.72 3.37
CA PRO A 66 16.33 -5.29 3.51
C PRO A 66 16.13 -4.70 2.11
N TYR A 67 14.98 -4.07 1.91
CA TYR A 67 14.70 -3.30 0.71
C TYR A 67 14.98 -1.84 1.02
N GLU A 68 16.04 -1.30 0.43
CA GLU A 68 16.37 0.12 0.48
C GLU A 68 15.96 0.81 -0.82
N GLY A 69 15.82 2.13 -0.78
CA GLY A 69 15.47 2.91 -1.97
C GLY A 69 14.05 2.67 -2.47
N ILE A 70 13.11 2.34 -1.57
CA ILE A 70 11.68 2.27 -1.91
C ILE A 70 11.17 3.69 -2.14
N LYS A 71 10.76 3.99 -3.36
CA LYS A 71 10.27 5.32 -3.75
C LYS A 71 8.84 5.53 -3.28
N LEU A 72 8.54 6.69 -2.69
CA LEU A 72 7.17 7.18 -2.48
C LEU A 72 6.78 8.06 -3.67
N SER A 73 5.63 7.81 -4.30
CA SER A 73 5.23 8.54 -5.52
C SER A 73 3.74 8.82 -5.56
N THR A 74 3.40 10.08 -5.81
CA THR A 74 2.03 10.53 -6.11
C THR A 74 1.70 10.52 -7.60
N ILE A 75 2.69 10.28 -8.46
CA ILE A 75 2.52 10.26 -9.93
C ILE A 75 1.94 8.91 -10.38
N VAL A 76 2.35 7.81 -9.74
CA VAL A 76 1.79 6.48 -10.03
C VAL A 76 0.65 6.16 -9.06
N SER A 77 -0.49 5.72 -9.60
CA SER A 77 -1.68 5.47 -8.78
C SER A 77 -1.55 4.25 -7.87
N TYR A 78 -0.89 3.19 -8.33
CA TYR A 78 -0.81 1.91 -7.62
C TYR A 78 0.64 1.52 -7.39
N THR A 79 0.91 0.86 -6.27
CA THR A 79 2.24 0.33 -5.97
C THR A 79 2.72 -0.62 -7.06
N THR A 80 3.94 -0.41 -7.54
CA THR A 80 4.62 -1.31 -8.48
C THR A 80 5.73 -2.06 -7.77
N LEU A 81 5.85 -3.36 -8.07
CA LEU A 81 6.87 -4.25 -7.52
C LEU A 81 7.67 -4.84 -8.68
N ARG A 82 8.99 -4.87 -8.58
CA ARG A 82 9.85 -5.60 -9.53
C ARG A 82 9.34 -7.03 -9.70
N THR A 83 9.41 -7.57 -10.90
CA THR A 83 8.74 -8.83 -11.26
C THR A 83 8.98 -9.97 -10.28
N ASP A 84 10.21 -10.17 -9.79
CA ASP A 84 10.54 -11.22 -8.80
C ASP A 84 9.79 -11.02 -7.47
N ILE A 85 9.77 -9.79 -6.95
CA ILE A 85 9.04 -9.42 -5.73
C ILE A 85 7.53 -9.56 -5.97
N TYR A 86 7.04 -9.09 -7.12
CA TYR A 86 5.63 -9.16 -7.49
C TYR A 86 5.10 -10.60 -7.54
N GLN A 87 5.84 -11.52 -8.16
CA GLN A 87 5.42 -12.93 -8.24
C GLN A 87 5.36 -13.58 -6.86
N LEU A 88 6.34 -13.29 -6.01
CA LEU A 88 6.39 -13.82 -4.65
C LEU A 88 5.25 -13.22 -3.80
N PHE A 89 5.05 -11.91 -3.88
CA PHE A 89 3.93 -11.20 -3.26
C PHE A 89 2.58 -11.80 -3.64
N LEU A 90 2.33 -11.99 -4.94
CA LEU A 90 1.09 -12.60 -5.44
C LEU A 90 0.90 -14.03 -4.93
N LYS A 91 1.97 -14.82 -4.83
CA LYS A 91 1.90 -16.21 -4.34
C LYS A 91 1.41 -16.25 -2.90
N PHE A 92 1.98 -15.42 -2.02
CA PHE A 92 1.57 -15.34 -0.61
C PHE A 92 0.15 -14.77 -0.46
N PHE A 93 -0.17 -13.69 -1.18
CA PHE A 93 -1.51 -13.09 -1.11
C PHE A 93 -2.60 -14.08 -1.57
N LYS A 94 -2.40 -14.77 -2.68
CA LYS A 94 -3.36 -15.78 -3.18
C LYS A 94 -3.48 -16.98 -2.24
N LYS A 95 -2.40 -17.38 -1.58
CA LYS A 95 -2.44 -18.44 -0.56
C LYS A 95 -3.28 -18.01 0.64
N ALA A 96 -3.14 -16.76 1.09
CA ALA A 96 -3.90 -16.22 2.21
C ALA A 96 -5.38 -15.95 1.85
N MET A 97 -5.69 -15.74 0.56
CA MET A 97 -7.06 -15.62 0.03
C MET A 97 -7.67 -16.95 -0.43
N LYS A 98 -7.13 -18.10 0.00
CA LYS A 98 -7.64 -19.42 -0.40
C LYS A 98 -9.11 -19.58 0.02
N GLY A 99 -9.96 -20.01 -0.92
CA GLY A 99 -11.40 -20.19 -0.69
C GLY A 99 -12.26 -19.01 -1.12
N ILE A 100 -11.67 -17.84 -1.39
CA ILE A 100 -12.40 -16.70 -1.95
C ILE A 100 -12.51 -16.85 -3.48
N PRO A 101 -13.71 -16.80 -4.07
CA PRO A 101 -13.89 -16.90 -5.51
C PRO A 101 -13.13 -15.82 -6.27
N ARG A 102 -12.46 -16.22 -7.35
CA ARG A 102 -11.78 -15.28 -8.26
C ARG A 102 -12.73 -14.80 -9.34
N THR A 103 -12.60 -13.53 -9.72
CA THR A 103 -13.30 -12.97 -10.87
C THR A 103 -12.36 -12.84 -12.08
N LYS A 104 -12.92 -12.44 -13.23
CA LYS A 104 -12.13 -12.09 -14.41
C LYS A 104 -11.15 -10.97 -14.05
N LYS A 105 -9.95 -11.04 -14.63
CA LYS A 105 -8.95 -9.98 -14.50
C LYS A 105 -9.51 -8.69 -15.10
N VAL A 106 -9.25 -7.56 -14.45
CA VAL A 106 -9.68 -6.23 -14.91
C VAL A 106 -8.43 -5.39 -15.04
N SER A 107 -8.09 -4.97 -16.26
CA SER A 107 -6.90 -4.14 -16.52
C SER A 107 -6.92 -2.87 -15.64
N PRO A 108 -5.78 -2.46 -15.04
CA PRO A 108 -4.43 -3.04 -15.15
C PRO A 108 -4.16 -4.22 -14.17
N PHE A 109 -5.14 -4.66 -13.40
CA PHE A 109 -4.98 -5.66 -12.34
C PHE A 109 -4.99 -7.10 -12.85
N SER A 110 -4.05 -7.90 -12.33
CA SER A 110 -3.90 -9.32 -12.71
C SER A 110 -4.65 -10.29 -11.79
N THR A 111 -5.10 -9.82 -10.62
CA THR A 111 -5.67 -10.63 -9.55
C THR A 111 -6.88 -9.92 -8.94
N CYS A 112 -8.06 -10.50 -9.16
CA CYS A 112 -9.33 -9.99 -8.66
C CYS A 112 -10.15 -11.12 -8.03
N PHE A 113 -10.99 -10.74 -7.07
CA PHE A 113 -11.83 -11.60 -6.25
C PHE A 113 -13.28 -11.09 -6.24
N SER A 114 -14.21 -11.98 -5.92
CA SER A 114 -15.62 -11.65 -5.68
C SER A 114 -15.71 -10.82 -4.40
N ALA A 115 -16.17 -9.58 -4.51
CA ALA A 115 -16.29 -8.64 -3.40
C ALA A 115 -17.37 -9.09 -2.40
N SER A 116 -18.49 -9.62 -2.91
CA SER A 116 -19.61 -10.16 -2.13
C SER A 116 -19.23 -11.37 -1.27
N ALA A 117 -18.15 -12.07 -1.62
CA ALA A 117 -17.60 -13.16 -0.82
C ALA A 117 -16.63 -12.71 0.29
N ILE A 118 -16.36 -11.40 0.43
CA ILE A 118 -15.40 -10.85 1.38
C ILE A 118 -16.12 -9.90 2.35
N GLY A 119 -15.90 -10.08 3.66
CA GLY A 119 -16.45 -9.16 4.68
C GLY A 119 -15.90 -7.74 4.54
N PHE A 120 -16.55 -6.76 5.17
CA PHE A 120 -16.15 -5.36 5.13
C PHE A 120 -16.14 -4.74 6.54
N SER A 121 -15.17 -3.87 6.81
CA SER A 121 -15.10 -3.05 8.02
C SER A 121 -14.69 -1.61 7.70
N ARG A 122 -14.50 -0.81 8.75
CA ARG A 122 -14.05 0.59 8.64
C ARG A 122 -12.71 0.75 7.90
N VAL A 123 -11.88 -0.28 7.86
CA VAL A 123 -10.58 -0.29 7.16
C VAL A 123 -10.63 -1.06 5.83
N GLY A 124 -11.84 -1.25 5.27
CA GLY A 124 -12.08 -1.84 3.96
C GLY A 124 -12.40 -3.33 4.00
N LEU A 125 -12.20 -3.99 2.86
CA LEU A 125 -12.45 -5.43 2.69
C LEU A 125 -11.55 -6.26 3.65
N HIS A 126 -12.11 -7.33 4.21
CA HIS A 126 -11.41 -8.29 5.07
C HIS A 126 -10.50 -9.18 4.24
N VAL A 127 -9.39 -8.60 3.80
CA VAL A 127 -8.31 -9.28 3.09
C VAL A 127 -7.05 -9.34 3.95
N PRO A 128 -6.06 -10.17 3.60
CA PRO A 128 -4.77 -10.22 4.26
C PRO A 128 -4.16 -8.83 4.44
N GLN A 129 -3.79 -8.52 5.68
CA GLN A 129 -2.96 -7.36 5.97
C GLN A 129 -1.60 -7.53 5.30
N ILE A 130 -1.08 -6.43 4.77
CA ILE A 130 0.25 -6.35 4.20
C ILE A 130 1.06 -5.41 5.08
N ASP A 131 2.17 -5.87 5.63
CA ASP A 131 3.03 -5.04 6.48
C ASP A 131 4.35 -4.73 5.78
N LEU A 132 4.67 -3.44 5.72
CA LEU A 132 6.01 -2.95 5.47
C LEU A 132 6.71 -2.83 6.82
N GLU A 133 7.61 -3.77 7.12
CA GLU A 133 8.26 -3.83 8.43
C GLU A 133 9.54 -3.00 8.42
N PHE A 134 9.67 -2.05 9.35
CA PHE A 134 10.83 -1.18 9.47
C PHE A 134 11.86 -1.71 10.47
N ALA A 135 13.12 -1.27 10.31
CA ALA A 135 14.22 -1.67 11.19
C ALA A 135 14.02 -1.22 12.64
N ASN A 136 13.26 -0.13 12.87
CA ASN A 136 12.93 0.37 14.21
C ASN A 136 11.77 -0.38 14.89
N GLY A 137 11.32 -1.51 14.33
CA GLY A 137 10.25 -2.33 14.87
C GLY A 137 8.84 -1.79 14.65
N LYS A 138 8.68 -0.66 13.94
CA LYS A 138 7.38 -0.17 13.49
C LYS A 138 6.98 -0.83 12.18
N ASN A 139 5.68 -0.88 11.92
CA ASN A 139 5.12 -1.36 10.66
C ASN A 139 4.27 -0.26 10.02
N TRP A 140 4.31 -0.19 8.69
CA TRP A 140 3.23 0.44 7.92
C TRP A 140 2.33 -0.66 7.39
N THR A 141 1.17 -0.79 8.04
CA THR A 141 0.15 -1.78 7.69
C THR A 141 -0.78 -1.25 6.61
N ILE A 142 -0.86 -1.98 5.50
CA ILE A 142 -1.75 -1.72 4.37
C ILE A 142 -2.97 -2.63 4.53
N TYR A 143 -4.11 -2.02 4.83
CA TYR A 143 -5.41 -2.69 5.00
C TYR A 143 -6.14 -2.84 3.67
N GLY A 144 -7.30 -3.53 3.69
CA GLY A 144 -8.16 -3.73 2.52
C GLY A 144 -8.52 -2.44 1.79
N ALA A 145 -8.71 -1.33 2.51
CA ALA A 145 -8.98 -0.01 1.93
C ALA A 145 -7.83 0.49 1.03
N ASN A 146 -6.60 0.07 1.30
CA ASN A 146 -5.38 0.49 0.59
C ASN A 146 -4.78 -0.62 -0.29
N SER A 147 -5.24 -1.87 -0.14
CA SER A 147 -4.76 -3.01 -0.92
C SER A 147 -5.75 -3.48 -1.97
N MET A 148 -7.05 -3.17 -1.86
CA MET A 148 -8.09 -3.67 -2.77
C MET A 148 -8.87 -2.54 -3.42
N LYS A 149 -8.80 -2.46 -4.76
CA LYS A 149 -9.62 -1.57 -5.56
C LYS A 149 -10.90 -2.29 -5.99
N GLN A 150 -12.05 -1.85 -5.49
CA GLN A 150 -13.33 -2.18 -6.11
C GLN A 150 -13.41 -1.49 -7.47
N VAL A 151 -13.63 -2.26 -8.53
CA VAL A 151 -13.61 -1.77 -9.91
C VAL A 151 -15.03 -1.60 -10.46
N ARG A 152 -15.67 -2.67 -10.94
CA ARG A 152 -17.04 -2.66 -11.43
C ARG A 152 -17.74 -3.97 -11.07
N GLY A 153 -19.02 -3.89 -10.75
CA GLY A 153 -19.82 -5.03 -10.32
C GLY A 153 -19.22 -5.66 -9.07
N ASP A 154 -19.15 -6.99 -9.05
CA ASP A 154 -18.68 -7.76 -7.90
C ASP A 154 -17.14 -7.95 -7.86
N SER A 155 -16.36 -7.18 -8.63
CA SER A 155 -14.90 -7.37 -8.68
C SER A 155 -14.13 -6.42 -7.76
N ALA A 156 -13.37 -7.00 -6.82
CA ALA A 156 -12.35 -6.32 -6.04
C ALA A 156 -10.95 -6.82 -6.44
N CYS A 157 -10.09 -5.93 -6.89
CA CYS A 157 -8.78 -6.25 -7.45
C CYS A 157 -7.64 -5.80 -6.54
N LEU A 158 -6.60 -6.61 -6.46
CA LEU A 158 -5.38 -6.30 -5.70
C LEU A 158 -4.65 -5.12 -6.35
N ALA A 159 -4.47 -4.04 -5.61
CA ALA A 159 -3.96 -2.75 -6.05
C ALA A 159 -2.43 -2.68 -6.11
N PHE A 160 -1.80 -3.76 -6.58
CA PHE A 160 -0.36 -3.89 -6.78
C PHE A 160 -0.08 -4.41 -8.20
N LEU A 161 0.89 -3.81 -8.88
CA LEU A 161 1.20 -4.06 -10.29
C LEU A 161 2.63 -4.60 -10.48
N ASP A 162 2.83 -5.35 -11.56
CA ASP A 162 4.15 -5.80 -11.99
C ASP A 162 4.93 -4.61 -12.59
N GLY A 163 6.03 -4.24 -11.95
CA GLY A 163 6.94 -3.16 -12.32
C GLY A 163 7.93 -3.53 -13.43
N ARG A 164 7.83 -4.74 -14.01
CA ARG A 164 8.78 -5.31 -15.00
C ARG A 164 10.10 -5.77 -14.35
N LYS A 165 10.97 -6.39 -15.15
CA LYS A 165 12.20 -7.05 -14.68
C LYS A 165 13.30 -6.08 -14.25
N THR A 166 13.45 -4.97 -14.98
CA THR A 166 14.50 -3.97 -14.76
C THR A 166 13.91 -2.57 -14.57
N PRO A 167 13.09 -2.35 -13.53
CA PRO A 167 12.63 -1.02 -13.18
C PRO A 167 13.79 -0.21 -12.59
N GLU A 168 13.69 1.11 -12.67
CA GLU A 168 14.61 2.02 -11.97
C GLU A 168 14.59 1.81 -10.45
N HIS A 169 13.41 1.52 -9.89
CA HIS A 169 13.22 1.21 -8.48
C HIS A 169 12.53 -0.13 -8.29
N SER A 170 13.02 -0.95 -7.36
CA SER A 170 12.45 -2.29 -7.12
C SER A 170 11.04 -2.24 -6.54
N ILE A 171 10.71 -1.19 -5.78
CA ILE A 171 9.41 -0.95 -5.20
C ILE A 171 9.11 0.55 -5.31
N VAL A 172 7.94 0.89 -5.83
CA VAL A 172 7.40 2.26 -5.82
C VAL A 172 6.04 2.22 -5.15
N ILE A 173 5.89 2.87 -4.01
CA ILE A 173 4.60 3.00 -3.31
C ILE A 173 3.77 4.08 -4.01
N GLY A 174 2.60 3.69 -4.50
CA GLY A 174 1.71 4.58 -5.24
C GLY A 174 0.71 5.31 -4.35
N SER A 175 0.00 6.27 -4.95
CA SER A 175 -0.94 7.13 -4.24
C SER A 175 -2.14 6.40 -3.63
N PHE A 176 -2.52 5.21 -4.12
CA PHE A 176 -3.61 4.42 -3.55
C PHE A 176 -3.26 3.80 -2.19
N GLN A 177 -1.95 3.63 -1.92
CA GLN A 177 -1.46 3.10 -0.65
C GLN A 177 -1.17 4.18 0.40
N MET A 178 -1.22 5.46 0.02
CA MET A 178 -0.98 6.64 0.85
C MET A 178 -2.28 7.36 1.17
#